data_AF-A0A1E7G639-F1
#
_entry.id   AF-A0A1E7G639-F1
#
_cell.length_a   1.000
_cell.length_b   1.000
_cell.length_c   1.000
_cell.angle_alpha   90.00
_cell.angle_beta   90.00
_cell.angle_gamma   90.00
#
_symmetry.space_group_name_H-M   'P 1'
#
loop_
_entity.id
_entity.type
_entity.pdbx_description
1 polymer ?
#
loop_
_entity_poly.entity_id
_entity_poly.type
_entity_poly.pdbx_seq_one_letter_code
_entity_poly.pdbx_strand_id
1 'polypeptide(L)'
;MAQSLNTKADYSTEGIVYLGFAEYGKILIGDVAFEFYNDRNVEKNMTFPWTSVARVEGDVSKTLKGEVKVGRQFSIVLQNGSKVRFSSKNSGTVLKWIRHYLGNEKVVKSPSFLGTFKNAFKRKKKK
;
A
#
# COMPACT_ATOMS: atom_id res chain seq x y z
N MET A 1 16.16 -20.55 3.82
CA MET A 1 14.69 -20.49 3.70
C MET A 1 14.23 -19.28 4.50
N ALA A 2 13.52 -18.34 3.90
CA ALA A 2 12.95 -17.22 4.65
C ALA A 2 11.70 -17.72 5.39
N GLN A 3 11.66 -17.56 6.71
CA GLN A 3 10.52 -17.95 7.54
C GLN A 3 9.55 -16.77 7.65
N SER A 4 8.27 -17.02 7.41
CA SER A 4 7.21 -16.02 7.60
C SER A 4 7.14 -15.61 9.08
N LEU A 5 6.88 -14.32 9.33
CA LEU A 5 6.58 -13.82 10.67
C LEU A 5 5.12 -14.09 11.07
N ASN A 6 4.25 -14.31 10.09
CA ASN A 6 2.85 -14.59 10.33
C ASN A 6 2.66 -16.00 10.88
N THR A 7 1.84 -16.13 11.93
CA THR A 7 1.40 -17.44 12.41
C THR A 7 0.21 -17.94 11.58
N LYS A 8 -0.49 -17.02 10.92
CA LYS A 8 -1.64 -17.30 10.06
C LYS A 8 -1.61 -16.41 8.81
N ALA A 9 -1.90 -17.02 7.66
CA ALA A 9 -2.11 -16.28 6.41
C ALA A 9 -3.61 -16.13 6.13
N ASP A 10 -4.14 -14.91 6.20
CA ASP A 10 -5.57 -14.64 5.96
C ASP A 10 -5.87 -14.35 4.48
N TYR A 11 -4.90 -13.76 3.78
CA TYR A 11 -5.06 -13.47 2.37
C TYR A 11 -3.74 -13.52 1.63
N SER A 12 -3.77 -14.06 0.42
CA SER A 12 -2.61 -14.05 -0.48
C SER A 12 -3.04 -13.71 -1.90
N THR A 13 -2.22 -12.95 -2.61
CA THR A 13 -2.47 -12.64 -4.02
C THR A 13 -1.18 -12.27 -4.75
N GLU A 14 -1.18 -12.40 -6.07
CA GLU A 14 -0.07 -11.92 -6.89
C GLU A 14 0.03 -10.40 -6.84
N GLY A 15 1.27 -9.91 -6.86
CA GLY A 15 1.58 -8.49 -6.82
C GLY A 15 2.91 -8.15 -7.45
N ILE A 16 3.15 -6.86 -7.56
CA ILE A 16 4.40 -6.28 -8.04
C ILE A 16 4.87 -5.30 -6.98
N VAL A 17 6.16 -5.32 -6.65
CA VAL A 17 6.83 -4.27 -5.88
C VAL A 17 7.69 -3.43 -6.83
N TYR A 18 7.76 -2.11 -6.58
CA TYR A 18 8.56 -1.19 -7.38
C TYR A 18 9.76 -0.68 -6.56
N LEU A 19 10.93 -1.30 -6.74
CA LEU A 19 12.21 -0.95 -6.11
C LEU A 19 13.24 -0.60 -7.19
N GLY A 20 13.09 0.58 -7.80
CA GLY A 20 13.82 0.96 -9.02
C GLY A 20 13.24 0.29 -10.27
N PHE A 21 13.14 -1.04 -10.27
CA PHE A 21 12.47 -1.83 -11.30
C PHE A 21 11.22 -2.53 -10.75
N ALA A 22 10.34 -2.97 -11.66
CA ALA A 22 9.16 -3.74 -11.30
C ALA A 22 9.53 -5.21 -11.05
N GLU A 23 9.26 -5.70 -9.85
CA GLU A 23 9.53 -7.07 -9.45
C GLU A 23 8.24 -7.81 -9.13
N TYR A 24 8.06 -8.98 -9.71
CA TYR A 24 6.87 -9.82 -9.56
C TYR A 24 7.00 -10.74 -8.36
N GLY A 25 5.88 -10.98 -7.69
CA GLY A 25 5.84 -11.82 -6.52
C GLY A 25 4.43 -12.06 -5.99
N LYS A 26 4.37 -12.60 -4.79
CA LYS A 26 3.14 -12.86 -4.05
C LYS A 26 3.10 -12.00 -2.79
N ILE A 27 2.00 -11.29 -2.62
CA ILE A 27 1.64 -10.59 -1.40
C ILE A 27 0.96 -11.59 -0.48
N LEU A 28 1.38 -11.62 0.78
CA LEU A 28 0.75 -12.38 1.85
C LEU A 28 0.41 -11.42 3.00
N ILE A 29 -0.83 -11.47 3.45
CA ILE A 29 -1.34 -10.70 4.58
C ILE A 29 -1.66 -11.70 5.68
N GLY A 30 -1.05 -11.51 6.83
CA GLY A 30 -1.34 -12.31 8.02
C GLY A 30 -1.54 -11.46 9.26
N ASP A 31 -1.59 -12.16 10.38
CA ASP A 31 -1.87 -11.62 11.70
C ASP A 31 -0.79 -10.66 12.23
N VAL A 32 0.47 -10.84 11.83
CA VAL A 32 1.62 -10.09 12.36
C VAL A 32 2.18 -9.06 11.36
N ALA A 33 2.16 -9.38 10.07
CA ALA A 33 2.84 -8.61 9.04
C ALA A 33 2.16 -8.69 7.66
N PHE A 34 2.41 -7.64 6.87
CA PHE A 34 2.33 -7.71 5.41
C PHE A 34 3.65 -8.25 4.88
N GLU A 35 3.60 -9.25 4.00
CA GLU A 35 4.77 -9.88 3.41
C GLU A 35 4.68 -9.87 1.89
N PHE A 36 5.85 -9.77 1.26
CA PHE A 36 6.01 -9.88 -0.18
C PHE A 36 7.09 -10.92 -0.48
N TYR A 37 6.73 -11.94 -1.24
CA TYR A 37 7.61 -13.01 -1.66
C TYR A 37 7.91 -12.84 -3.14
N ASN A 38 9.18 -12.62 -3.49
CA ASN A 38 9.61 -12.44 -4.86
C ASN A 38 9.65 -13.80 -5.59
N ASP A 39 9.15 -13.85 -6.82
CA ASP A 39 9.07 -15.11 -7.58
C ASP A 39 10.43 -15.64 -8.04
N ARG A 40 11.45 -14.75 -8.17
CA ARG A 40 12.76 -15.08 -8.76
C ARG A 40 13.89 -15.10 -7.75
N ASN A 41 13.86 -14.23 -6.74
CA ASN A 41 14.94 -14.11 -5.76
C ASN A 41 14.41 -13.99 -4.33
N VAL A 42 14.57 -15.07 -3.56
CA VAL A 42 14.24 -15.17 -2.13
C VAL A 42 14.88 -14.08 -1.25
N GLU A 43 16.07 -13.59 -1.60
CA GLU A 43 16.75 -12.51 -0.86
C GLU A 43 16.02 -11.18 -0.96
N LYS A 44 15.12 -11.05 -1.94
CA LYS A 44 14.27 -9.87 -2.15
C LYS A 44 12.89 -10.00 -1.51
N ASN A 45 12.67 -11.02 -0.70
CA ASN A 45 11.47 -11.10 0.10
C ASN A 45 11.46 -9.95 1.11
N MET A 46 10.31 -9.31 1.26
CA MET A 46 10.14 -8.17 2.14
C MET A 46 9.08 -8.48 3.18
N THR A 47 9.33 -8.07 4.42
CA THR A 47 8.37 -8.22 5.51
C THR A 47 8.16 -6.87 6.18
N PHE A 48 6.89 -6.53 6.39
CA PHE A 48 6.45 -5.27 6.97
C PHE A 48 5.53 -5.59 8.16
N PRO A 49 6.11 -5.77 9.36
CA PRO A 49 5.32 -5.92 10.58
C PRO A 49 4.32 -4.78 10.72
N TRP A 50 3.08 -5.07 11.13
CA TRP A 50 2.04 -4.04 11.25
C TRP A 50 2.47 -2.87 12.15
N THR A 51 3.28 -3.17 13.18
CA THR A 51 3.85 -2.18 14.10
C THR A 51 4.82 -1.21 13.45
N SER A 52 5.45 -1.56 12.32
CA SER A 52 6.36 -0.70 11.56
C SER A 52 5.67 0.16 10.50
N VAL A 53 4.40 -0.13 10.20
CA VAL A 53 3.61 0.58 9.20
C VAL A 53 2.95 1.81 9.83
N ALA A 54 3.29 2.99 9.32
CA ALA A 54 2.65 4.23 9.74
C ALA A 54 1.27 4.39 9.08
N ARG A 55 1.19 4.15 7.77
CA ARG A 55 -0.07 4.19 7.00
C ARG A 55 0.09 3.47 5.66
N VAL A 56 -1.04 3.15 5.03
CA VAL A 56 -1.10 2.64 3.66
C VAL A 56 -1.89 3.62 2.80
N GLU A 57 -1.32 3.98 1.66
CA GLU A 57 -1.90 4.91 0.70
C GLU A 57 -2.40 4.15 -0.52
N GLY A 58 -3.71 4.07 -0.70
CA GLY A 58 -4.34 3.43 -1.86
C GLY A 58 -4.53 4.42 -3.01
N ASP A 59 -4.25 4.00 -4.24
CA ASP A 59 -4.65 4.78 -5.42
C ASP A 59 -6.16 4.70 -5.60
N VAL A 60 -6.84 5.83 -5.50
CA VAL A 60 -8.30 5.91 -5.61
C VAL A 60 -8.68 7.08 -6.50
N SER A 61 -9.24 6.77 -7.66
CA SER A 61 -9.76 7.77 -8.59
C SER A 61 -11.28 7.90 -8.44
N LYS A 62 -11.80 9.09 -8.79
CA LYS A 62 -13.24 9.31 -8.94
C LYS A 62 -13.51 9.50 -10.43
N THR A 63 -14.47 8.77 -10.98
CA THR A 63 -14.89 8.96 -12.36
C THR A 63 -15.67 10.27 -12.51
N LEU A 64 -15.84 10.74 -13.74
CA LEU A 64 -16.70 11.90 -14.05
C LEU A 64 -18.16 11.70 -13.59
N LYS A 65 -18.59 10.44 -13.45
CA LYS A 65 -19.91 10.06 -12.94
C LYS A 65 -19.99 9.98 -11.40
N GLY A 66 -18.90 10.31 -10.69
CA GLY A 66 -18.84 10.30 -9.23
C GLY A 66 -18.49 8.97 -8.58
N GLU A 67 -18.35 7.89 -9.36
CA GLU A 67 -18.01 6.55 -8.86
C GLU A 67 -16.56 6.52 -8.35
N VAL A 68 -16.36 5.86 -7.21
CA VAL A 68 -15.03 5.66 -6.62
C VAL A 68 -14.42 4.38 -7.17
N LYS A 69 -13.27 4.48 -7.83
CA LYS A 69 -12.52 3.33 -8.35
C LYS A 69 -11.20 3.19 -7.61
N VAL A 70 -10.94 2.00 -7.09
CA VAL A 70 -9.66 1.65 -6.49
C VAL A 70 -8.72 1.21 -7.63
N GLY A 71 -7.61 1.92 -7.78
CA GLY A 71 -6.55 1.59 -8.71
C GLY A 71 -5.77 0.37 -8.25
N ARG A 72 -4.95 -0.19 -9.14
CA ARG A 72 -4.15 -1.38 -8.85
C ARG A 72 -2.99 -1.09 -7.89
N GLN A 73 -2.57 0.16 -7.79
CA GLN A 73 -1.42 0.58 -7.02
C GLN A 73 -1.78 1.00 -5.60
N PHE A 74 -0.87 0.73 -4.68
CA PHE A 74 -0.90 1.24 -3.32
C PHE A 74 0.52 1.39 -2.80
N SER A 75 0.71 2.04 -1.67
CA SER A 75 2.03 2.19 -1.05
C SER A 75 1.95 2.01 0.45
N ILE A 76 2.90 1.25 0.99
CA ILE A 76 3.10 1.11 2.42
C ILE A 76 4.09 2.19 2.85
N VAL A 77 3.69 3.04 3.80
CA VAL A 77 4.53 4.07 4.39
C VAL A 77 4.93 3.60 5.78
N LEU A 78 6.23 3.49 6.01
CA LEU A 78 6.81 3.04 7.27
C LEU A 78 6.95 4.20 8.26
N GLN A 79 7.10 3.87 9.54
CA GLN A 79 7.27 4.87 10.61
C GLN A 79 8.51 5.75 10.44
N ASN A 80 9.57 5.22 9.82
CA ASN A 80 10.78 5.98 9.48
C ASN A 80 10.61 6.89 8.25
N GLY A 81 9.42 6.97 7.66
CA GLY A 81 9.12 7.78 6.48
C GLY A 81 9.43 7.12 5.14
N SER A 82 10.08 5.95 5.12
CA SER A 82 10.29 5.19 3.88
C SER A 82 8.96 4.76 3.27
N LYS A 83 8.89 4.76 1.93
CA LYS A 83 7.67 4.43 1.19
C LYS A 83 7.98 3.36 0.15
N VAL A 84 7.25 2.25 0.21
CA VAL A 84 7.37 1.16 -0.75
C VAL A 84 6.08 1.05 -1.55
N ARG A 85 6.20 1.04 -2.88
CA ARG A 85 5.04 0.99 -3.79
C ARG A 85 4.80 -0.44 -4.25
N PHE A 86 3.53 -0.82 -4.24
CA PHE A 86 3.04 -2.11 -4.71
C PHE A 86 1.91 -1.96 -5.73
N SER A 87 1.66 -3.01 -6.49
CA SER A 87 0.50 -3.14 -7.37
C SER A 87 -0.05 -4.56 -7.32
N SER A 88 -1.38 -4.70 -7.37
CA SER A 88 -2.04 -5.99 -7.55
C SER A 88 -3.32 -5.83 -8.37
N LYS A 89 -3.75 -6.89 -9.06
CA LYS A 89 -5.11 -6.94 -9.65
C LYS A 89 -6.19 -6.85 -8.56
N ASN A 90 -5.88 -7.37 -7.36
CA ASN A 90 -6.81 -7.46 -6.23
C ASN A 90 -6.51 -6.40 -5.14
N SER A 91 -5.98 -5.24 -5.53
CA SER A 91 -5.60 -4.16 -4.60
C SER A 91 -6.74 -3.73 -3.67
N GLY A 92 -7.99 -3.72 -4.15
CA GLY A 92 -9.16 -3.42 -3.33
C GLY A 92 -9.35 -4.40 -2.16
N THR A 93 -9.13 -5.69 -2.39
CA THR A 93 -9.20 -6.73 -1.35
C THR A 93 -8.00 -6.66 -0.42
N VAL A 94 -6.80 -6.42 -0.97
CA VAL A 94 -5.59 -6.17 -0.17
C VAL A 94 -5.80 -5.01 0.80
N LEU A 95 -6.30 -3.87 0.33
CA LEU A 95 -6.56 -2.70 1.17
C LEU A 95 -7.65 -2.95 2.23
N LYS A 96 -8.67 -3.77 1.93
CA LYS A 96 -9.68 -4.19 2.91
C LYS A 96 -9.06 -5.03 4.04
N TRP A 97 -8.20 -5.98 3.71
CA TRP A 97 -7.50 -6.78 4.70
C TRP A 97 -6.50 -5.95 5.52
N ILE A 98 -5.75 -5.05 4.88
CA ILE A 98 -4.86 -4.12 5.60
C ILE A 98 -5.66 -3.25 6.58
N ARG A 99 -6.87 -2.78 6.21
CA ARG A 99 -7.75 -2.03 7.12
C ARG A 99 -8.15 -2.82 8.36
N HIS A 100 -8.34 -4.14 8.23
CA HIS A 100 -8.65 -4.99 9.37
C HIS A 100 -7.53 -4.96 10.43
N TYR A 101 -6.27 -4.86 10.00
CA TYR A 101 -5.11 -4.84 10.89
C TYR A 101 -4.68 -3.46 11.36
N LEU A 102 -4.74 -2.44 10.49
CA LEU A 102 -4.23 -1.10 10.79
C LEU A 102 -5.30 -0.10 11.21
N GLY A 103 -6.58 -0.40 10.99
CA GLY A 103 -7.66 0.57 11.15
C GLY A 103 -7.93 1.40 9.89
N ASN A 104 -9.12 2.00 9.82
CA ASN A 104 -9.57 2.78 8.67
C ASN A 104 -8.77 4.09 8.52
N GLU A 105 -8.38 4.69 9.63
CA GLU A 105 -7.64 5.94 9.73
C GLU A 105 -6.22 5.85 9.15
N LYS A 106 -5.63 4.65 9.15
CA LYS A 106 -4.29 4.40 8.59
C LYS A 106 -4.32 3.93 7.13
N VAL A 107 -5.49 3.66 6.55
CA VAL A 107 -5.60 3.28 5.12
C VAL A 107 -6.28 4.39 4.34
N VAL A 108 -5.45 5.31 3.87
CA VAL A 108 -5.85 6.60 3.30
C VAL A 108 -5.77 6.60 1.77
N LYS A 109 -6.48 7.55 1.16
CA LYS A 109 -6.34 7.82 -0.28
C LYS A 109 -4.98 8.49 -0.56
N SER A 110 -4.32 8.06 -1.63
CA SER A 110 -3.07 8.69 -2.09
C SER A 110 -3.29 10.19 -2.33
N PRO A 111 -2.33 11.07 -1.95
CA PRO A 111 -2.44 12.50 -2.22
C PRO A 111 -2.59 12.74 -3.72
N SER A 112 -3.75 13.25 -4.15
CA SER A 112 -3.95 13.64 -5.54
C SER A 112 -3.25 14.97 -5.79
N PHE A 113 -2.43 15.05 -6.84
CA PHE A 113 -1.66 16.25 -7.22
C PHE A 113 -2.49 17.56 -7.20
N LEU A 114 -3.78 17.50 -7.55
CA LEU A 114 -4.70 18.65 -7.56
C LEU A 114 -5.02 19.20 -6.16
N GLY A 115 -4.96 18.37 -5.10
CA GLY A 115 -5.16 18.81 -3.72
C GLY A 115 -4.02 19.70 -3.22
N THR A 116 -2.79 19.39 -3.64
CA THR A 116 -1.59 20.17 -3.28
C THR A 116 -1.63 21.57 -3.92
N PHE A 117 -2.08 21.69 -5.17
CA PHE A 117 -2.21 23.00 -5.84
C PHE A 117 -3.28 23.90 -5.21
N LYS A 118 -4.43 23.35 -4.77
CA LYS A 118 -5.47 24.15 -4.07
C LYS A 118 -4.98 24.72 -2.74
N ASN A 119 -4.13 23.98 -2.01
CA ASN A 119 -3.54 24.48 -0.76
C ASN A 119 -2.47 25.55 -1.00
N ALA A 120 -1.67 25.45 -2.08
CA ALA A 120 -0.70 26.48 -2.46
C ALA A 120 -1.38 27.81 -2.84
N PHE A 121 -2.50 27.76 -3.57
CA PHE A 121 -3.26 28.97 -3.95
C PHE A 121 -4.04 29.59 -2.79
N LYS A 122 -4.57 28.80 -1.84
CA LYS A 122 -5.23 29.34 -0.64
C LYS A 122 -4.27 30.09 0.28
N ARG A 123 -2.99 29.73 0.29
CA ARG A 123 -1.96 30.41 1.09
C ARG A 123 -1.52 31.76 0.51
N LYS A 124 -1.73 32.00 -0.79
CA LYS A 124 -1.46 33.30 -1.45
C LYS A 124 -2.56 34.35 -1.31
N LYS A 125 -3.78 33.98 -0.89
CA LYS A 125 -4.90 34.93 -0.66
C LYS A 125 -4.98 35.49 0.77
N LYS A 126 -4.02 35.16 1.64
CA LYS A 126 -3.83 35.78 2.97
C LYS A 126 -2.58 36.66 2.97
N LYS A 127 -2.52 37.63 2.06
CA LYS A 127 -1.67 38.81 2.16
C LYS A 127 -2.40 39.98 1.51
#